data_AF-A0A914XAS7-F1
#
_entry.id   AF-A0A914XAS7-F1
#
_cell.length_a   1.000
_cell.length_b   1.000
_cell.length_c   1.000
_cell.angle_alpha   90.00
_cell.angle_beta   90.00
_cell.angle_gamma   90.00
#
_symmetry.space_group_name_H-M   'P 1'
#
loop_
_entity.id
_entity.type
_entity.pdbx_description
1 polymer ?
#
loop_
_entity_poly.entity_id
_entity_poly.type
_entity_poly.pdbx_seq_one_letter_code
_entity_poly.pdbx_strand_id
1 'polypeptide(L)'
;MFDFNEFRVFTNSTDSLRVRYDYAFKLPFERDFDPDEKTVLLQNYWYHTITISIIYFAFIKLIQLFMTNRTAFDLRKPLFYWNGALAVFSWCGLVRMSEEFFYTLSEYGFEKSLCYATNAHGVAGVWS
;
A
#
# COMPACT_ATOMS: atom_id res chain seq x y z
N MET A 1 -20.29 2.22 -15.15
CA MET A 1 -19.13 3.13 -15.24
C MET A 1 -19.65 4.49 -14.81
N PHE A 2 -19.30 4.93 -13.60
CA PHE A 2 -19.80 6.18 -13.04
C PHE A 2 -19.07 7.36 -13.70
N ASP A 3 -19.81 8.36 -14.18
CA ASP A 3 -19.25 9.56 -14.79
C ASP A 3 -18.93 10.57 -13.67
N PHE A 4 -17.65 10.67 -13.32
CA PHE A 4 -17.17 11.53 -12.24
C PHE A 4 -17.40 13.03 -12.50
N ASN A 5 -17.72 13.42 -13.74
CA ASN A 5 -17.98 14.82 -14.12
C ASN A 5 -19.33 15.35 -13.61
N GLU A 6 -20.23 14.47 -13.16
CA GLU A 6 -21.55 14.86 -12.65
C GLU A 6 -21.47 15.62 -11.31
N PHE A 7 -20.44 15.35 -10.50
CA PHE A 7 -20.29 16.02 -9.21
C PHE A 7 -19.62 17.39 -9.38
N ARG A 8 -20.36 18.45 -8.98
CA ARG A 8 -19.92 19.86 -9.02
C ARG A 8 -18.57 20.13 -8.32
N VAL A 9 -18.18 19.25 -7.39
CA VAL A 9 -16.88 19.27 -6.71
C VAL A 9 -15.70 19.08 -7.69
N PHE A 10 -15.84 18.26 -8.74
CA PHE A 10 -14.77 18.03 -9.71
C PHE A 10 -14.79 19.00 -10.89
N THR A 11 -15.94 19.64 -11.17
CA THR A 11 -16.10 20.51 -12.35
C THR A 11 -15.58 21.93 -12.14
N ASN A 12 -15.52 22.42 -10.90
CA ASN A 12 -15.27 23.85 -10.61
C ASN A 12 -14.19 24.09 -9.53
N SER A 13 -13.49 23.05 -9.10
CA SER A 13 -12.40 23.19 -8.12
C SER A 13 -11.07 23.27 -8.85
N THR A 14 -10.40 24.41 -8.76
CA THR A 14 -8.97 24.55 -9.11
C THR A 14 -8.05 23.81 -8.13
N ASP A 15 -8.61 23.37 -6.99
CA ASP A 15 -7.92 22.53 -6.02
C ASP A 15 -8.10 21.05 -6.39
N SER A 16 -7.01 20.40 -6.80
CA SER A 16 -6.96 18.95 -6.86
C SER A 16 -7.27 18.42 -5.45
N LEU A 17 -8.18 17.44 -5.32
CA LEU A 17 -8.49 16.71 -4.07
C LEU A 17 -7.33 15.83 -3.59
N ARG A 18 -6.12 16.36 -3.69
CA ARG A 18 -4.85 15.73 -3.40
C ARG A 18 -4.07 16.65 -2.49
N VAL A 19 -3.53 16.09 -1.41
CA VAL A 19 -2.60 16.80 -0.55
C VAL A 19 -1.33 17.12 -1.35
N ARG A 20 -0.89 18.37 -1.31
CA ARG A 20 0.35 18.83 -1.93
C ARG A 20 1.42 18.97 -0.85
N TYR A 21 2.14 17.89 -0.60
CA TYR A 21 3.23 17.84 0.38
C TYR A 21 4.54 17.43 -0.31
N ASP A 22 5.57 18.27 -0.16
CA ASP A 22 6.91 18.00 -0.68
C ASP A 22 7.82 17.49 0.43
N TYR A 23 8.13 16.20 0.36
CA TYR A 23 9.06 15.54 1.27
C TYR A 23 10.47 16.11 1.09
N ALA A 24 11.07 16.59 2.19
CA ALA A 24 12.44 17.10 2.18
C ALA A 24 13.48 16.02 1.82
N PHE A 25 13.17 14.75 2.10
CA PHE A 25 14.08 13.63 1.85
C PHE A 25 13.35 12.43 1.22
N LYS A 26 13.74 12.11 -0.02
CA LYS A 26 13.28 10.95 -0.80
C LYS A 26 14.41 9.94 -0.98
N LEU A 27 14.18 8.69 -0.57
CA LEU A 27 15.07 7.54 -0.77
C LEU A 27 15.19 7.20 -2.26
N PRO A 28 16.29 6.57 -2.72
CA PRO A 28 16.50 6.28 -4.14
C PRO A 28 15.38 5.43 -4.75
N PHE A 29 14.91 4.39 -4.05
CA PHE A 29 13.80 3.56 -4.54
C PHE A 29 12.44 4.26 -4.57
N GLU A 30 12.26 5.33 -3.77
CA GLU A 30 11.02 6.13 -3.77
C GLU A 30 10.97 7.10 -4.95
N ARG A 31 12.11 7.39 -5.59
CA ARG A 31 12.19 8.28 -6.76
C ARG A 31 11.85 7.57 -8.06
N ASP A 32 12.19 6.29 -8.15
CA ASP A 32 12.00 5.48 -9.35
C ASP A 32 10.62 4.79 -9.38
N PHE A 33 9.75 5.06 -8.40
CA PHE A 33 8.42 4.47 -8.32
C PHE A 33 7.41 5.27 -9.15
N ASP A 34 7.00 4.70 -10.28
CA ASP A 34 5.92 5.25 -11.10
C ASP A 34 4.58 4.56 -10.78
N PRO A 35 3.63 5.24 -10.08
CA PRO A 35 2.35 4.65 -9.72
C PRO A 35 1.44 4.38 -10.93
N ASP A 36 1.60 5.11 -12.04
CA ASP A 36 0.75 4.97 -13.22
C ASP A 36 1.11 3.66 -13.94
N GLU A 37 2.41 3.39 -14.11
CA GLU A 37 2.88 2.15 -14.69
C GLU A 37 2.41 0.93 -13.88
N LYS A 38 2.49 1.00 -12.53
CA LYS A 38 2.03 -0.09 -11.66
C LYS A 38 0.53 -0.30 -11.75
N THR A 39 -0.25 0.78 -11.85
CA THR A 39 -1.69 0.70 -11.97
C THR A 39 -2.10 0.04 -13.28
N VAL A 40 -1.47 0.42 -14.40
CA VAL A 40 -1.73 -0.20 -15.71
C VAL A 40 -1.32 -1.68 -15.71
N LEU A 41 -0.18 -2.01 -15.11
CA LEU A 41 0.26 -3.40 -14.96
C LEU A 41 -0.76 -4.22 -14.15
N LEU A 42 -1.22 -3.70 -13.01
CA LEU A 42 -2.22 -4.37 -12.18
C LEU A 42 -3.53 -4.57 -12.94
N GLN A 43 -4.00 -3.55 -13.67
CA GLN A 43 -5.21 -3.64 -14.49
C GLN A 43 -5.08 -4.65 -15.63
N ASN A 44 -3.91 -4.77 -16.25
CA ASN A 44 -3.69 -5.71 -17.35
C ASN A 44 -3.54 -7.16 -16.84
N TYR A 45 -2.91 -7.33 -15.67
CA TYR A 45 -2.54 -8.65 -15.13
C TYR A 45 -3.37 -9.08 -13.92
N TRP A 46 -4.51 -8.42 -13.64
CA TRP A 46 -5.34 -8.68 -12.45
C TRP A 46 -5.74 -10.16 -12.30
N TYR A 47 -5.96 -10.87 -13.40
CA TYR A 47 -6.34 -12.29 -13.39
C TYR A 47 -5.27 -13.20 -12.75
N HIS A 48 -3.99 -12.83 -12.81
CA HIS A 48 -2.91 -13.61 -12.19
C HIS A 48 -3.07 -13.72 -10.66
N THR A 49 -3.75 -12.76 -10.02
CA THR A 49 -4.03 -12.82 -8.58
C THR A 49 -4.86 -14.04 -8.21
N ILE A 50 -5.83 -14.42 -9.06
CA ILE A 50 -6.66 -15.62 -8.88
C ILE A 50 -5.79 -16.87 -9.03
N THR A 51 -4.95 -16.92 -10.06
CA THR A 51 -4.05 -18.05 -10.28
C THR A 51 -3.09 -18.25 -9.10
N ILE A 52 -2.48 -17.17 -8.60
CA ILE A 52 -1.58 -17.22 -7.43
C ILE A 52 -2.33 -17.70 -6.18
N SER A 53 -3.57 -17.26 -5.97
CA SER A 53 -4.39 -17.70 -4.83
C SER A 53 -4.69 -19.21 -4.87
N ILE A 54 -5.07 -19.74 -6.04
CA ILE A 54 -5.31 -21.18 -6.24
C ILE A 54 -4.02 -21.97 -5.98
N ILE A 55 -2.89 -21.50 -6.53
CA ILE A 55 -1.58 -22.12 -6.34
C ILE A 55 -1.21 -22.11 -4.85
N TYR A 56 -1.38 -20.99 -4.15
CA TYR A 56 -1.12 -20.88 -2.72
C TYR A 56 -1.96 -21.88 -1.91
N PHE A 57 -3.26 -22.00 -2.18
CA PHE A 57 -4.12 -22.98 -1.52
C PHE A 57 -3.66 -24.42 -1.79
N ALA A 58 -3.30 -24.74 -3.03
CA ALA A 58 -2.79 -26.05 -3.40
C ALA A 58 -1.47 -26.36 -2.66
N PHE A 59 -0.56 -25.40 -2.55
CA PHE A 59 0.67 -25.53 -1.77
C PHE A 59 0.40 -25.81 -0.29
N ILE A 60 -0.53 -25.07 0.34
CA ILE A 60 -0.90 -25.33 1.73
C ILE A 60 -1.44 -26.75 1.91
N LYS A 61 -2.29 -27.24 0.99
CA LYS A 61 -2.82 -28.61 1.05
C LYS A 61 -1.75 -29.67 0.83
N LEU A 62 -0.81 -29.43 -0.09
CA LEU A 62 0.34 -30.29 -0.32
C LEU A 62 1.21 -30.41 0.94
N ILE A 63 1.51 -29.28 1.57
CA ILE A 63 2.29 -29.23 2.81
C ILE A 63 1.55 -29.95 3.95
N GLN A 64 0.23 -29.77 4.07
CA GLN A 64 -0.59 -30.48 5.06
C GLN A 64 -0.51 -32.00 4.88
N LEU A 65 -0.69 -32.50 3.65
CA LEU A 65 -0.59 -33.94 3.35
C LEU A 65 0.81 -34.50 3.64
N PHE A 66 1.85 -33.73 3.30
CA PHE A 66 3.24 -34.10 3.57
C PHE A 66 3.55 -34.13 5.08
N MET A 67 2.97 -33.21 5.85
CA MET A 67 3.15 -33.16 7.31
C MET A 67 2.37 -34.23 8.07
N THR A 68 1.36 -34.88 7.49
CA THR A 68 0.62 -35.98 8.15
C THR A 68 1.54 -37.11 8.64
N ASN A 69 2.63 -37.39 7.92
CA ASN A 69 3.56 -38.47 8.26
C ASN A 69 4.80 -37.98 9.04
N ARG A 70 4.85 -36.72 9.51
CA ARG A 70 6.01 -36.13 10.20
C ARG A 70 5.61 -35.37 11.45
N THR A 71 6.55 -35.18 12.37
CA THR A 71 6.36 -34.34 13.55
C THR A 71 6.32 -32.86 13.17
N ALA A 72 5.58 -32.06 13.93
CA ALA A 72 5.45 -30.63 13.70
C ALA A 72 6.82 -29.93 13.79
N PHE A 73 7.09 -29.07 12.81
CA PHE A 73 8.29 -28.25 12.81
C PHE A 73 8.22 -27.17 13.91
N ASP A 74 9.34 -26.89 14.58
CA ASP A 74 9.44 -25.76 15.50
C ASP A 74 9.69 -24.46 14.71
N LEU A 75 8.59 -23.80 14.34
CA LEU A 75 8.63 -22.52 13.62
C LEU A 75 8.77 -21.30 14.55
N ARG A 76 9.01 -21.46 15.85
CA ARG A 76 9.03 -20.31 16.78
C ARG A 76 10.06 -19.25 16.39
N LYS A 77 11.29 -19.67 16.07
CA LYS A 77 12.37 -18.78 15.64
C LYS A 77 12.07 -18.08 14.30
N PRO A 78 11.75 -18.79 13.20
CA PRO A 78 11.44 -18.12 11.94
C PRO A 78 10.19 -17.23 12.04
N LEU A 79 9.18 -17.64 12.81
CA LEU A 79 7.97 -16.84 13.00
C LEU A 79 8.26 -15.57 13.82
N PHE A 80 9.17 -15.62 14.80
CA PHE A 80 9.61 -14.43 15.52
C PHE A 80 10.32 -13.44 14.59
N TYR A 81 11.27 -13.91 13.77
CA TYR A 81 11.96 -13.05 12.79
C TYR A 81 11.00 -12.48 11.74
N TRP A 82 10.05 -13.28 11.26
CA TRP A 82 9.04 -12.83 10.30
C TRP A 82 8.15 -11.73 10.88
N ASN A 83 7.61 -11.94 12.08
CA ASN A 83 6.80 -10.92 12.76
C ASN A 83 7.63 -9.66 13.07
N GLY A 84 8.89 -9.82 13.48
CA GLY A 84 9.80 -8.69 13.70
C GLY A 84 10.05 -7.88 12.42
N ALA A 85 10.31 -8.55 11.29
CA ALA A 85 10.48 -7.90 10.00
C ALA A 85 9.22 -7.14 9.55
N LEU A 86 8.04 -7.77 9.69
CA LEU A 86 6.76 -7.11 9.41
C LEU A 86 6.49 -5.91 10.32
N ALA A 87 6.85 -6.00 11.61
CA ALA A 87 6.70 -4.90 12.55
C ALA A 87 7.60 -3.71 12.20
N VAL A 88 8.86 -3.97 11.84
CA VAL A 88 9.79 -2.93 11.38
C VAL A 88 9.28 -2.28 10.09
N PHE A 89 8.83 -3.08 9.13
CA PHE A 89 8.26 -2.57 7.88
C PHE A 89 7.03 -1.68 8.14
N SER A 90 6.10 -2.13 9.00
CA SER A 90 4.92 -1.37 9.39
C SER A 90 5.28 -0.06 10.10
N TRP A 91 6.27 -0.08 11.00
CA TRP A 91 6.76 1.12 11.67
C TRP A 91 7.37 2.13 10.67
N CYS A 92 8.18 1.67 9.73
CA CYS A 92 8.74 2.52 8.68
C CYS A 92 7.66 3.18 7.82
N GLY A 93 6.67 2.40 7.38
CA GLY A 93 5.53 2.93 6.62
C GLY A 93 4.72 3.95 7.42
N LEU A 94 4.46 3.68 8.70
CA LEU A 94 3.75 4.60 9.58
C LEU A 94 4.51 5.92 9.74
N VAL A 95 5.81 5.89 10.02
CA VAL A 95 6.62 7.11 10.18
C VAL A 95 6.57 7.94 8.89
N ARG A 96 6.77 7.32 7.73
CA ARG A 96 6.78 8.01 6.44
C ARG A 96 5.43 8.60 6.05
N MET A 97 4.35 7.83 6.20
CA MET A 97 2.98 8.31 5.94
C MET A 97 2.56 9.39 6.94
N SER A 98 3.03 9.31 8.19
CA SER A 98 2.63 10.26 9.23
C SER A 98 3.17 11.67 9.01
N GLU A 99 4.31 11.85 8.35
CA GLU A 99 4.87 13.17 8.04
C GLU A 99 3.87 14.03 7.24
N GLU A 100 3.32 13.47 6.17
CA GLU A 100 2.29 14.12 5.35
C GLU A 100 0.97 14.28 6.11
N PHE A 101 0.59 13.29 6.91
CA PHE A 101 -0.64 13.35 7.71
C PHE A 101 -0.59 14.48 8.75
N PHE A 102 0.50 14.60 9.51
CA PHE A 102 0.68 15.65 10.51
C PHE A 102 0.79 17.03 9.88
N TYR A 103 1.48 17.16 8.74
CA TYR A 103 1.52 18.40 7.97
C TYR A 103 0.10 18.82 7.55
N THR A 104 -0.67 17.89 6.98
CA THR A 104 -2.02 18.18 6.50
C THR A 104 -2.96 18.52 7.65
N LEU A 105 -2.83 17.83 8.77
CA LEU A 105 -3.62 18.09 9.98
C LEU A 105 -3.34 19.48 10.55
N SER A 106 -2.07 19.89 10.57
CA SER A 106 -1.66 21.21 11.10
C SER A 106 -2.06 22.36 10.19
N GLU A 107 -1.92 22.21 8.87
CA GLU A 107 -2.10 23.30 7.90
C GLU A 107 -3.55 23.43 7.41
N TYR A 108 -4.24 22.30 7.21
CA TYR A 108 -5.54 22.24 6.55
C TYR A 108 -6.67 21.72 7.44
N GLY A 109 -6.35 21.24 8.65
CA GLY A 109 -7.30 20.71 9.61
C GLY A 109 -7.73 19.26 9.34
N PHE A 110 -8.54 18.72 10.26
CA PHE A 110 -8.93 17.30 10.27
C PHE A 110 -9.77 16.88 9.06
N GLU A 111 -10.71 17.73 8.61
CA GLU A 111 -11.59 17.42 7.47
C GLU A 111 -10.80 17.15 6.19
N LYS A 112 -9.83 18.00 5.87
CA LYS A 112 -9.00 17.85 4.67
C LYS A 112 -8.02 16.69 4.80
N SER A 113 -7.53 16.38 6.00
CA SER A 113 -6.63 15.22 6.22
C SER A 113 -7.27 13.86 5.93
N LEU A 114 -8.60 13.74 6.05
CA LEU A 114 -9.33 12.50 5.77
C LEU A 114 -9.95 12.46 4.38
N CYS A 115 -10.42 13.61 3.89
CA CYS A 115 -11.16 13.67 2.64
C CYS A 115 -10.26 13.82 1.41
N TYR A 116 -9.00 14.25 1.56
CA TYR A 116 -8.10 14.47 0.42
C TYR A 116 -7.23 13.24 0.22
N ALA A 117 -7.12 12.83 -1.05
CA ALA A 117 -6.27 11.71 -1.41
C ALA A 117 -4.79 12.09 -1.23
N THR A 118 -4.00 11.12 -0.78
CA THR A 118 -2.56 11.24 -0.75
C THR A 118 -2.00 11.33 -2.17
N ASN A 119 -0.88 12.04 -2.35
CA ASN A 119 -0.24 12.12 -3.65
C ASN A 119 0.40 10.77 -4.03
N ALA A 120 -0.15 10.11 -5.06
CA ALA A 120 0.32 8.80 -5.54
C ALA A 120 1.76 8.82 -6.08
N HIS A 121 2.24 9.96 -6.59
CA HIS A 121 3.63 10.14 -7.04
C HIS A 121 4.56 10.62 -5.92
N GLY A 122 4.01 10.82 -4.71
CA GLY A 122 4.76 11.19 -3.52
C GLY A 122 5.33 9.98 -2.79
N VAL A 123 6.13 10.24 -1.76
CA VAL A 123 6.69 9.18 -0.91
C VAL A 123 5.56 8.34 -0.30
N ALA A 124 4.47 8.97 0.13
CA ALA A 124 3.33 8.25 0.67
C ALA A 124 2.67 7.26 -0.33
N GLY A 125 2.72 7.53 -1.64
CA GLY A 125 2.21 6.58 -2.64
C GLY A 125 3.01 5.27 -2.73
N VAL A 126 4.27 5.29 -2.28
CA VAL A 126 5.14 4.09 -2.22
C VAL A 126 4.84 3.24 -0.99
N TRP A 127 4.41 3.89 0.09
CA TRP A 127 4.13 3.26 1.39
C TRP A 127 2.63 2.97 1.61
N SER A 128 1.77 3.31 0.65
CA SER A 128 0.34 3.02 0.61
C SER A 128 0.02 1.83 -0.30
#